data_AF-A0AAU8MNT2-F1
#
_entry.id   AF-A0AAU8MNT2-F1
#
_cell.length_a   1.000
_cell.length_b   1.000
_cell.length_c   1.000
_cell.angle_alpha   90.00
_cell.angle_beta   90.00
_cell.angle_gamma   90.00
#
_symmetry.space_group_name_H-M   'P 1'
#
loop_
_entity.id
_entity.type
_entity.pdbx_description
1 polymer ?
#
loop_
_entity_poly.entity_id
_entity_poly.type
_entity_poly.pdbx_seq_one_letter_code
_entity_poly.pdbx_strand_id
1 'polypeptide(L)'
;MPNKSEINRELVRAFNVILNYHEIIATNLVVEKGSYKDHIVISFDENMDKEQCMDYLSKLKESIVDKYYGEYEIDERHDMAGLSFDMNSFPFKCDKKLLKKDKEKYKFSIPIDNKVVFNLKCSLANYCVYSKKNYLVEKDPDSMDKYWGEELEVKDRKNYLYAIRFDSNGRELQDRFKGLLLSKIREYRKSPEEALEIKGNEIYIKSNVFDEIEFINNIVKETSMIEYRAFEVSNIDDPLSVDRKFLPVDLFCKAGTSVNNIMRVPCSDKRRPDYLKKGEKSILIPVFKCSNDHLILLKREEAEHLNKIFGMDVLNNMEDCVDEIVLLKLGLSGKGIYAIDCANPDITYCVMNKVIESSVINEDYKLSIDPARVPAMKPQTLAPSEEKVGTDGPSADSGFAGSPKNSVIGKSHNGNSSKFLRPDYYGEGKGGDDVSAKDSGFGPSSARSSFNKPETTFNQPSISQPDQCSAKKQTSTSKKSSCCIL
;
A
#
# COMPACT_ATOMS: atom_id res chain seq x y z
N MET A 1 6.14 -15.95 20.88
CA MET A 1 4.99 -15.38 20.14
C MET A 1 5.39 -13.98 19.69
N PRO A 2 5.08 -13.57 18.44
CA PRO A 2 5.23 -12.19 18.01
C PRO A 2 4.32 -11.25 18.82
N ASN A 3 4.63 -9.95 18.82
CA ASN A 3 3.80 -8.96 19.50
C ASN A 3 2.48 -8.78 18.71
N LYS A 4 1.32 -8.79 19.39
CA LYS A 4 0.02 -8.58 18.74
C LYS A 4 -0.05 -7.26 17.96
N SER A 5 0.64 -6.22 18.42
CA SER A 5 0.71 -4.91 17.73
C SER A 5 1.54 -4.94 16.44
N GLU A 6 2.47 -5.89 16.34
CA GLU A 6 3.38 -6.06 15.21
C GLU A 6 2.70 -6.83 14.08
N ILE A 7 2.05 -7.95 14.39
CA ILE A 7 1.24 -8.68 13.38
C ILE A 7 0.04 -7.85 12.90
N ASN A 8 -0.58 -7.03 13.77
CA ASN A 8 -1.61 -6.07 13.36
C ASN A 8 -1.08 -5.06 12.33
N ARG A 9 0.18 -4.60 12.47
CA ARG A 9 0.82 -3.68 11.51
C ARG A 9 1.02 -4.35 10.16
N GLU A 10 1.56 -5.56 10.14
CA GLU A 10 1.85 -6.22 8.87
C GLU A 10 0.59 -6.74 8.15
N LEU A 11 -0.47 -7.14 8.87
CA LEU A 11 -1.78 -7.41 8.27
C LEU A 11 -2.38 -6.15 7.61
N VAL A 12 -2.26 -4.99 8.25
CA VAL A 12 -2.75 -3.70 7.69
C VAL A 12 -1.88 -3.22 6.51
N ARG A 13 -0.56 -3.41 6.57
CA ARG A 13 0.36 -3.14 5.46
C ARG A 13 0.09 -4.04 4.25
N ALA A 14 -0.10 -5.34 4.48
CA ALA A 14 -0.50 -6.28 3.44
C ALA A 14 -1.83 -5.88 2.79
N PHE A 15 -2.83 -5.51 3.59
CA PHE A 15 -4.12 -5.02 3.11
C PHE A 15 -3.96 -3.77 2.23
N ASN A 16 -3.23 -2.74 2.67
CA ASN A 16 -2.94 -1.56 1.84
C ASN A 16 -2.26 -1.97 0.50
N VAL A 17 -1.20 -2.77 0.55
CA VAL A 17 -0.41 -3.10 -0.63
C VAL A 17 -1.22 -3.94 -1.62
N ILE A 18 -2.03 -4.90 -1.16
CA ILE A 18 -2.93 -5.70 -2.01
C ILE A 18 -3.99 -4.82 -2.69
N LEU A 19 -4.64 -3.91 -1.94
CA LEU A 19 -5.70 -3.06 -2.49
C LEU A 19 -5.18 -2.01 -3.48
N ASN A 20 -4.02 -1.41 -3.20
CA ASN A 20 -3.35 -0.52 -4.14
C ASN A 20 -2.88 -1.32 -5.38
N TYR A 21 -2.08 -2.38 -5.21
CA TYR A 21 -1.49 -3.17 -6.31
C TYR A 21 -2.55 -3.61 -7.34
N HIS A 22 -3.66 -4.19 -6.87
CA HIS A 22 -4.71 -4.71 -7.74
C HIS A 22 -5.71 -3.67 -8.26
N GLU A 23 -5.44 -2.36 -8.11
CA GLU A 23 -6.33 -1.27 -8.57
C GLU A 23 -7.75 -1.36 -7.98
N ILE A 24 -7.84 -1.84 -6.74
CA ILE A 24 -9.12 -2.06 -6.06
C ILE A 24 -9.64 -0.73 -5.53
N ILE A 25 -8.82 -0.08 -4.69
CA ILE A 25 -9.03 1.29 -4.20
C ILE A 25 -7.74 1.79 -3.53
N ALA A 26 -7.45 3.09 -3.67
CA ALA A 26 -6.31 3.70 -3.01
C ALA A 26 -6.47 3.66 -1.48
N THR A 27 -5.42 3.29 -0.74
CA THR A 27 -5.50 3.09 0.72
C THR A 27 -4.26 3.56 1.48
N ASN A 28 -4.49 4.22 2.62
CA ASN A 28 -3.49 4.82 3.51
C ASN A 28 -3.61 4.36 4.98
N LEU A 29 -4.08 3.14 5.24
CA LEU A 29 -4.38 2.68 6.59
C LEU A 29 -3.08 2.64 7.43
N VAL A 30 -3.05 3.35 8.55
CA VAL A 30 -1.96 3.26 9.53
C VAL A 30 -2.46 2.66 10.84
N VAL A 31 -1.55 2.03 11.61
CA VAL A 31 -1.88 1.46 12.92
C VAL A 31 -1.41 2.40 14.04
N GLU A 32 -2.36 3.05 14.69
CA GLU A 32 -2.13 3.89 15.88
C GLU A 32 -2.38 3.09 17.17
N LYS A 33 -1.65 3.40 18.25
CA LYS A 33 -1.89 2.79 19.56
C LYS A 33 -3.03 3.50 20.27
N GLY A 34 -4.19 2.84 20.40
CA GLY A 34 -5.24 3.26 21.31
C GLY A 34 -4.94 2.91 22.77
N SER A 35 -5.80 3.36 23.69
CA SER A 35 -5.64 3.15 25.14
C SER A 35 -5.80 1.69 25.60
N TYR A 36 -6.53 0.87 24.84
CA TYR A 36 -6.85 -0.52 25.19
C TYR A 36 -6.58 -1.54 24.06
N LYS A 37 -6.49 -1.07 22.81
CA LYS A 37 -6.23 -1.85 21.59
C LYS A 37 -5.50 -0.96 20.59
N ASP A 38 -4.79 -1.54 19.63
CA ASP A 38 -4.41 -0.80 18.42
C ASP A 38 -5.65 -0.44 17.59
N HIS A 39 -5.56 0.63 16.81
CA HIS A 39 -6.60 1.11 15.91
C HIS A 39 -6.06 1.18 14.48
N ILE A 40 -6.88 0.79 13.50
CA ILE A 40 -6.71 1.23 12.11
C ILE A 40 -7.16 2.68 12.02
N VAL A 41 -6.37 3.52 11.36
CA VAL A 41 -6.72 4.91 11.05
C VAL A 41 -6.60 5.14 9.55
N ILE A 42 -7.70 5.57 8.94
CA ILE A 42 -7.76 6.13 7.58
C ILE A 42 -7.78 7.65 7.73
N SER A 43 -6.96 8.34 6.96
CA SER A 43 -6.83 9.81 7.01
C SER A 43 -7.27 10.44 5.70
N PHE A 44 -8.13 11.45 5.81
CA PHE A 44 -8.65 12.20 4.67
C PHE A 44 -7.99 13.57 4.58
N ASP A 45 -8.02 14.17 3.40
CA ASP A 45 -7.49 15.52 3.20
C ASP A 45 -8.34 16.60 3.90
N GLU A 46 -7.79 17.82 4.05
CA GLU A 46 -8.50 18.98 4.60
C GLU A 46 -9.68 19.45 3.75
N ASN A 47 -9.63 19.22 2.43
CA ASN A 47 -10.70 19.62 1.51
C ASN A 47 -11.89 18.64 1.50
N MET A 48 -11.75 17.43 2.05
CA MET A 48 -12.83 16.44 2.06
C MET A 48 -13.87 16.73 3.14
N ASP A 49 -15.15 16.71 2.76
CA ASP A 49 -16.27 16.80 3.67
C ASP A 49 -16.67 15.44 4.29
N LYS A 50 -17.66 15.45 5.18
CA LYS A 50 -18.12 14.26 5.92
C LYS A 50 -18.87 13.25 5.05
N GLU A 51 -19.33 13.65 3.86
CA GLU A 51 -20.12 12.83 2.95
C GLU A 51 -19.19 12.15 1.95
N GLN A 52 -18.24 12.91 1.37
CA GLN A 52 -17.11 12.37 0.60
C GLN A 52 -16.31 11.33 1.41
N CYS A 53 -15.98 11.62 2.67
CA CYS A 53 -15.31 10.65 3.55
C CYS A 53 -16.11 9.35 3.77
N MET A 54 -17.44 9.42 3.76
CA MET A 54 -18.30 8.24 3.96
C MET A 54 -18.58 7.49 2.64
N ASP A 55 -18.65 8.18 1.51
CA ASP A 55 -18.74 7.56 0.18
C ASP A 55 -17.43 6.85 -0.18
N TYR A 56 -16.25 7.39 0.16
CA TYR A 56 -14.99 6.63 0.10
C TYR A 56 -15.07 5.32 0.90
N LEU A 57 -15.54 5.38 2.16
CA LEU A 57 -15.70 4.19 3.01
C LEU A 57 -16.76 3.21 2.47
N SER A 58 -17.71 3.67 1.66
CA SER A 58 -18.66 2.82 0.94
C SER A 58 -18.02 2.19 -0.30
N LYS A 59 -17.25 2.93 -1.10
CA LYS A 59 -16.52 2.38 -2.25
C LYS A 59 -15.42 1.41 -1.81
N LEU A 60 -14.80 1.62 -0.65
CA LEU A 60 -13.86 0.67 -0.05
C LEU A 60 -14.46 -0.74 0.15
N LYS A 61 -15.73 -0.84 0.55
CA LYS A 61 -16.40 -2.15 0.66
C LYS A 61 -16.85 -2.69 -0.70
N GLU A 62 -17.44 -1.86 -1.56
CA GLU A 62 -17.90 -2.31 -2.89
C GLU A 62 -16.73 -2.77 -3.77
N SER A 63 -15.64 -2.01 -3.88
CA SER A 63 -14.47 -2.41 -4.69
C SER A 63 -13.88 -3.75 -4.26
N ILE A 64 -13.87 -4.07 -2.95
CA ILE A 64 -13.39 -5.36 -2.45
C ILE A 64 -14.34 -6.49 -2.86
N VAL A 65 -15.65 -6.26 -2.77
CA VAL A 65 -16.67 -7.22 -3.23
C VAL A 65 -16.56 -7.42 -4.74
N ASP A 66 -16.56 -6.35 -5.54
CA ASP A 66 -16.46 -6.39 -6.99
C ASP A 66 -15.15 -7.02 -7.50
N LYS A 67 -14.02 -6.87 -6.80
CA LYS A 67 -12.77 -7.49 -7.26
C LYS A 67 -12.76 -9.02 -7.15
N TYR A 68 -13.27 -9.55 -6.03
CA TYR A 68 -13.22 -10.99 -5.76
C TYR A 68 -14.50 -11.72 -6.20
N TYR A 69 -15.64 -11.03 -6.22
CA TYR A 69 -16.98 -11.57 -6.48
C TYR A 69 -17.69 -10.89 -7.66
N GLY A 70 -16.99 -10.08 -8.47
CA GLY A 70 -17.56 -9.38 -9.64
C GLY A 70 -18.08 -10.29 -10.76
N GLU A 71 -17.76 -11.59 -10.74
CA GLU A 71 -18.30 -12.60 -11.65
C GLU A 71 -19.72 -13.06 -11.31
N TYR A 72 -20.20 -12.78 -10.08
CA TYR A 72 -21.57 -13.06 -9.64
C TYR A 72 -22.53 -11.92 -9.99
N GLU A 73 -23.84 -12.20 -9.99
CA GLU A 73 -24.87 -11.18 -10.18
C GLU A 73 -24.85 -10.15 -9.03
N ILE A 74 -25.25 -8.91 -9.31
CA ILE A 74 -24.96 -7.73 -8.45
C ILE A 74 -25.54 -7.88 -7.03
N ASP A 75 -26.70 -8.51 -6.92
CA ASP A 75 -27.39 -8.83 -5.67
C ASP A 75 -26.80 -10.05 -4.94
N GLU A 76 -26.18 -11.00 -5.65
CA GLU A 76 -25.51 -12.16 -5.04
C GLU A 76 -24.13 -11.83 -4.43
N ARG A 77 -23.40 -10.82 -4.96
CA ARG A 77 -21.97 -10.58 -4.60
C ARG A 77 -21.73 -10.40 -3.10
N HIS A 78 -22.64 -9.74 -2.40
CA HIS A 78 -22.51 -9.50 -0.95
C HIS A 78 -22.77 -10.75 -0.10
N ASP A 79 -23.64 -11.65 -0.57
CA ASP A 79 -23.87 -12.94 0.09
C ASP A 79 -22.71 -13.91 -0.18
N MET A 80 -22.16 -13.92 -1.40
CA MET A 80 -20.94 -14.66 -1.74
C MET A 80 -19.72 -14.15 -0.95
N ALA A 81 -19.53 -12.84 -0.83
CA ALA A 81 -18.54 -12.26 0.08
C ALA A 81 -18.79 -12.67 1.54
N GLY A 82 -20.06 -12.80 1.94
CA GLY A 82 -20.48 -13.28 3.25
C GLY A 82 -20.03 -14.71 3.59
N LEU A 83 -19.71 -15.56 2.61
CA LEU A 83 -19.18 -16.91 2.83
C LEU A 83 -17.79 -16.90 3.49
N SER A 84 -16.94 -15.94 3.08
CA SER A 84 -15.55 -15.80 3.55
C SER A 84 -15.38 -14.67 4.59
N PHE A 85 -16.10 -13.56 4.44
CA PHE A 85 -15.89 -12.34 5.24
C PHE A 85 -16.96 -12.10 6.31
N ASP A 86 -16.54 -11.52 7.44
CA ASP A 86 -17.46 -10.96 8.44
C ASP A 86 -17.95 -9.59 7.97
N MET A 87 -19.06 -9.60 7.21
CA MET A 87 -19.73 -8.39 6.70
C MET A 87 -20.22 -7.44 7.82
N ASN A 88 -20.17 -7.87 9.09
CA ASN A 88 -20.46 -7.03 10.25
C ASN A 88 -19.21 -6.37 10.89
N SER A 89 -18.06 -6.40 10.20
CA SER A 89 -16.78 -5.85 10.65
C SER A 89 -16.11 -5.02 9.54
N PHE A 90 -15.04 -4.30 9.88
CA PHE A 90 -14.17 -3.62 8.91
C PHE A 90 -13.58 -4.62 7.90
N PRO A 91 -13.49 -4.33 6.58
CA PRO A 91 -13.84 -3.06 5.91
C PRO A 91 -15.35 -2.84 5.66
N PHE A 92 -16.15 -3.89 5.65
CA PHE A 92 -17.55 -3.88 5.20
C PHE A 92 -18.51 -3.05 6.08
N LYS A 93 -18.21 -2.87 7.37
CA LYS A 93 -19.04 -2.10 8.31
C LYS A 93 -18.30 -0.92 8.95
N CYS A 94 -18.51 0.27 8.40
CA CYS A 94 -17.93 1.53 8.87
C CYS A 94 -18.98 2.45 9.52
N ASP A 95 -19.01 2.56 10.86
CA ASP A 95 -19.94 3.46 11.57
C ASP A 95 -19.51 4.94 11.43
N LYS A 96 -20.40 5.82 10.97
CA LYS A 96 -20.22 7.29 10.82
C LYS A 96 -19.89 8.01 12.15
N LYS A 97 -19.95 7.34 13.31
CA LYS A 97 -19.44 7.80 14.62
C LYS A 97 -17.92 7.62 14.81
N LEU A 98 -17.30 6.72 14.06
CA LEU A 98 -15.85 6.48 14.08
C LEU A 98 -15.08 7.47 13.19
N LEU A 99 -15.79 8.13 12.27
CA LEU A 99 -15.30 9.29 11.52
C LEU A 99 -15.35 10.55 12.40
N LYS A 100 -14.18 11.06 12.76
CA LYS A 100 -13.99 12.27 13.60
C LYS A 100 -13.23 13.33 12.82
N LYS A 101 -13.50 14.60 13.11
CA LYS A 101 -12.67 15.72 12.63
C LYS A 101 -11.57 16.01 13.65
N ASP A 102 -10.33 16.05 13.20
CA ASP A 102 -9.13 16.34 13.99
C ASP A 102 -8.46 17.57 13.38
N LYS A 103 -8.55 18.71 14.10
CA LYS A 103 -8.33 20.06 13.55
C LYS A 103 -9.23 20.29 12.32
N GLU A 104 -8.64 20.37 11.13
CA GLU A 104 -9.33 20.65 9.87
C GLU A 104 -9.56 19.38 9.03
N LYS A 105 -8.80 18.30 9.24
CA LYS A 105 -8.89 17.04 8.48
C LYS A 105 -9.84 16.03 9.15
N TYR A 106 -10.44 15.14 8.36
CA TYR A 106 -11.16 13.98 8.90
C TYR A 106 -10.25 12.76 9.08
N LYS A 107 -10.55 11.97 10.10
CA LYS A 107 -9.93 10.66 10.37
C LYS A 107 -11.01 9.65 10.74
N PHE A 108 -11.00 8.48 10.11
CA PHE A 108 -11.80 7.33 10.52
C PHE A 108 -10.91 6.41 11.36
N SER A 109 -11.31 6.11 12.60
CA SER A 109 -10.50 5.31 13.54
C SER A 109 -11.31 4.17 14.13
N ILE A 110 -10.88 2.93 13.86
CA ILE A 110 -11.58 1.70 14.26
C ILE A 110 -10.66 0.76 15.07
N PRO A 111 -11.05 0.29 16.26
CA PRO A 111 -10.22 -0.63 17.06
C PRO A 111 -10.03 -1.97 16.37
N ILE A 112 -8.80 -2.46 16.37
CA ILE A 112 -8.46 -3.79 15.82
C ILE A 112 -8.87 -4.85 16.84
N ASP A 113 -9.93 -5.58 16.53
CA ASP A 113 -10.37 -6.77 17.28
C ASP A 113 -10.29 -8.05 16.45
N ASN A 114 -10.73 -9.17 17.02
CA ASN A 114 -10.63 -10.47 16.37
C ASN A 114 -11.41 -10.56 15.04
N LYS A 115 -12.50 -9.80 14.86
CA LYS A 115 -13.28 -9.75 13.61
C LYS A 115 -12.58 -8.89 12.56
N VAL A 116 -11.92 -7.80 12.97
CA VAL A 116 -11.08 -6.99 12.09
C VAL A 116 -9.87 -7.80 11.62
N VAL A 117 -9.17 -8.48 12.54
CA VAL A 117 -8.05 -9.38 12.22
C VAL A 117 -8.50 -10.52 11.30
N PHE A 118 -9.66 -11.12 11.55
CA PHE A 118 -10.25 -12.14 10.67
C PHE A 118 -10.42 -11.61 9.24
N ASN A 119 -11.07 -10.46 9.04
CA ASN A 119 -11.27 -9.90 7.71
C ASN A 119 -9.96 -9.55 6.98
N LEU A 120 -8.97 -8.98 7.67
CA LEU A 120 -7.65 -8.72 7.07
C LEU A 120 -6.98 -10.02 6.59
N LYS A 121 -7.10 -11.11 7.35
CA LYS A 121 -6.64 -12.44 6.96
C LYS A 121 -7.45 -13.03 5.80
N CYS A 122 -8.76 -12.81 5.74
CA CYS A 122 -9.59 -13.26 4.62
C CYS A 122 -9.28 -12.49 3.34
N SER A 123 -8.90 -11.21 3.38
CA SER A 123 -8.41 -10.47 2.21
C SER A 123 -7.09 -11.05 1.68
N LEU A 124 -6.17 -11.42 2.58
CA LEU A 124 -4.95 -12.15 2.22
C LEU A 124 -5.23 -13.54 1.61
N ALA A 125 -6.19 -14.29 2.17
CA ALA A 125 -6.62 -15.58 1.62
C ALA A 125 -7.20 -15.43 0.20
N ASN A 126 -8.13 -14.48 0.02
CA ASN A 126 -8.76 -14.18 -1.26
C ASN A 126 -7.75 -13.70 -2.31
N TYR A 127 -6.80 -12.84 -1.94
CA TYR A 127 -5.68 -12.47 -2.81
C TYR A 127 -4.88 -13.70 -3.29
N CYS A 128 -4.51 -14.60 -2.36
CA CYS A 128 -3.78 -15.81 -2.74
C CYS A 128 -4.60 -16.72 -3.66
N VAL A 129 -5.90 -16.92 -3.38
CA VAL A 129 -6.80 -17.73 -4.21
C VAL A 129 -6.98 -17.11 -5.60
N TYR A 130 -7.38 -15.84 -5.67
CA TYR A 130 -7.60 -15.09 -6.90
C TYR A 130 -6.36 -15.10 -7.80
N SER A 131 -5.17 -14.88 -7.23
CA SER A 131 -3.89 -15.00 -7.95
C SER A 131 -3.71 -16.37 -8.61
N LYS A 132 -4.07 -17.47 -7.95
CA LYS A 132 -3.89 -18.83 -8.51
C LYS A 132 -5.06 -19.26 -9.40
N LYS A 133 -6.28 -18.76 -9.16
CA LYS A 133 -7.45 -18.90 -10.05
C LYS A 133 -7.13 -18.31 -11.43
N ASN A 134 -6.72 -17.04 -11.49
CA ASN A 134 -6.43 -16.37 -12.76
C ASN A 134 -5.28 -17.04 -13.52
N TYR A 135 -4.21 -17.45 -12.82
CA TYR A 135 -3.12 -18.23 -13.43
C TYR A 135 -3.61 -19.56 -14.03
N LEU A 136 -4.57 -20.25 -13.41
CA LEU A 136 -5.15 -21.46 -13.99
C LEU A 136 -6.08 -21.17 -15.18
N VAL A 137 -6.88 -20.10 -15.14
CA VAL A 137 -7.68 -19.66 -16.30
C VAL A 137 -6.79 -19.42 -17.53
N GLU A 138 -5.63 -18.79 -17.36
CA GLU A 138 -4.67 -18.56 -18.45
C GLU A 138 -3.93 -19.81 -18.97
N LYS A 139 -3.91 -20.92 -18.21
CA LYS A 139 -3.03 -22.07 -18.48
C LYS A 139 -3.77 -23.40 -18.65
N ASP A 140 -5.06 -23.44 -18.32
CA ASP A 140 -5.93 -24.62 -18.35
C ASP A 140 -7.43 -24.20 -18.36
N PRO A 141 -7.88 -23.37 -19.33
CA PRO A 141 -9.24 -22.81 -19.33
C PRO A 141 -10.31 -23.90 -19.40
N ASP A 142 -10.10 -24.95 -20.19
CA ASP A 142 -11.05 -26.06 -20.37
C ASP A 142 -11.30 -26.83 -19.06
N SER A 143 -10.26 -27.03 -18.24
CA SER A 143 -10.42 -27.66 -16.93
C SER A 143 -11.03 -26.70 -15.91
N MET A 144 -10.74 -25.40 -16.00
CA MET A 144 -11.34 -24.39 -15.13
C MET A 144 -12.85 -24.29 -15.36
N ASP A 145 -13.30 -24.12 -16.60
CA ASP A 145 -14.73 -24.09 -16.96
C ASP A 145 -15.47 -25.35 -16.49
N LYS A 146 -14.86 -26.52 -16.69
CA LYS A 146 -15.50 -27.81 -16.42
C LYS A 146 -15.44 -28.27 -14.97
N TYR A 147 -14.41 -27.89 -14.20
CA TYR A 147 -14.10 -28.49 -12.89
C TYR A 147 -13.79 -27.49 -11.77
N TRP A 148 -13.77 -26.18 -12.01
CA TRP A 148 -13.61 -25.19 -10.94
C TRP A 148 -14.74 -25.31 -9.91
N GLY A 149 -14.45 -24.91 -8.68
CA GLY A 149 -15.28 -25.21 -7.52
C GLY A 149 -16.22 -24.09 -7.07
N GLU A 150 -17.25 -24.49 -6.34
CA GLU A 150 -18.12 -23.61 -5.55
C GLU A 150 -17.36 -23.10 -4.31
N GLU A 151 -17.49 -21.81 -3.97
CA GLU A 151 -17.08 -21.33 -2.65
C GLU A 151 -17.99 -21.89 -1.55
N LEU A 152 -17.42 -22.15 -0.37
CA LEU A 152 -18.12 -22.71 0.78
C LEU A 152 -18.18 -21.72 1.93
N GLU A 153 -19.34 -21.64 2.60
CA GLU A 153 -19.48 -20.87 3.83
C GLU A 153 -18.50 -21.35 4.90
N VAL A 154 -17.60 -20.46 5.33
CA VAL A 154 -16.70 -20.71 6.45
C VAL A 154 -17.49 -20.57 7.75
N LYS A 155 -18.22 -21.64 8.10
CA LYS A 155 -19.01 -21.74 9.35
C LYS A 155 -18.14 -21.64 10.60
N ASP A 156 -16.94 -22.21 10.54
CA ASP A 156 -15.94 -22.12 11.62
C ASP A 156 -14.85 -21.07 11.31
N ARG A 157 -15.24 -19.81 11.47
CA ARG A 157 -14.39 -18.61 11.30
C ARG A 157 -13.25 -18.50 12.31
N LYS A 158 -13.13 -19.45 13.26
CA LYS A 158 -11.96 -19.56 14.14
C LYS A 158 -10.85 -20.38 13.50
N ASN A 159 -11.20 -21.35 12.65
CA ASN A 159 -10.28 -22.36 12.13
C ASN A 159 -9.93 -22.18 10.64
N TYR A 160 -10.78 -21.54 9.84
CA TYR A 160 -10.52 -21.30 8.40
C TYR A 160 -10.81 -19.86 7.98
N LEU A 161 -10.36 -19.48 6.78
CA LEU A 161 -10.50 -18.13 6.18
C LEU A 161 -11.24 -18.15 4.84
N TYR A 162 -11.15 -19.26 4.13
CA TYR A 162 -11.68 -19.47 2.79
C TYR A 162 -11.83 -20.98 2.56
N ALA A 163 -12.83 -21.41 1.80
CA ALA A 163 -13.03 -22.80 1.43
C ALA A 163 -13.68 -22.95 0.05
N ILE A 164 -13.28 -23.97 -0.71
CA ILE A 164 -13.75 -24.24 -2.08
C ILE A 164 -13.94 -25.73 -2.32
N ARG A 165 -14.99 -26.10 -3.06
CA ARG A 165 -15.34 -27.48 -3.46
C ARG A 165 -15.27 -27.65 -4.98
N PHE A 166 -14.21 -28.29 -5.46
CA PHE A 166 -14.04 -28.65 -6.88
C PHE A 166 -15.08 -29.69 -7.33
N ASP A 167 -15.28 -29.86 -8.64
CA ASP A 167 -16.11 -30.98 -9.11
C ASP A 167 -15.55 -32.34 -8.62
N SER A 168 -16.45 -33.31 -8.44
CA SER A 168 -16.17 -34.71 -8.14
C SER A 168 -15.10 -35.37 -9.02
N ASN A 169 -14.98 -34.97 -10.29
CA ASN A 169 -13.97 -35.46 -11.24
C ASN A 169 -12.75 -34.51 -11.34
N GLY A 170 -12.85 -33.31 -10.77
CA GLY A 170 -11.86 -32.22 -10.86
C GLY A 170 -10.56 -32.42 -10.06
N ARG A 171 -10.20 -33.67 -9.71
CA ARG A 171 -9.06 -33.94 -8.80
C ARG A 171 -7.73 -33.42 -9.33
N GLU A 172 -7.49 -33.52 -10.63
CA GLU A 172 -6.24 -33.02 -11.23
C GLU A 172 -6.14 -31.50 -11.10
N LEU A 173 -7.24 -30.77 -11.29
CA LEU A 173 -7.31 -29.32 -11.06
C LEU A 173 -7.16 -28.98 -9.57
N GLN A 174 -7.81 -29.73 -8.69
CA GLN A 174 -7.70 -29.60 -7.23
C GLN A 174 -6.24 -29.74 -6.76
N ASP A 175 -5.53 -30.78 -7.20
CA ASP A 175 -4.13 -31.01 -6.84
C ASP A 175 -3.18 -29.99 -7.51
N ARG A 176 -3.45 -29.51 -8.74
CA ARG A 176 -2.71 -28.39 -9.35
C ARG A 176 -2.88 -27.09 -8.56
N PHE A 177 -4.11 -26.70 -8.20
CA PHE A 177 -4.40 -25.50 -7.43
C PHE A 177 -3.79 -25.56 -6.01
N LYS A 178 -3.95 -26.70 -5.32
CA LYS A 178 -3.27 -27.01 -4.06
C LYS A 178 -1.75 -26.87 -4.19
N GLY A 179 -1.16 -27.38 -5.28
CA GLY A 179 0.27 -27.22 -5.57
C GLY A 179 0.70 -25.76 -5.72
N LEU A 180 -0.12 -24.92 -6.37
CA LEU A 180 0.12 -23.48 -6.56
C LEU A 180 -0.06 -22.64 -5.29
N LEU A 181 -0.90 -23.06 -4.35
CA LEU A 181 -0.99 -22.47 -3.01
C LEU A 181 0.21 -22.89 -2.15
N LEU A 182 0.48 -24.20 -2.07
CA LEU A 182 1.53 -24.75 -1.20
C LEU A 182 2.93 -24.35 -1.64
N SER A 183 3.20 -24.19 -2.93
CA SER A 183 4.52 -23.75 -3.42
C SER A 183 4.95 -22.41 -2.82
N LYS A 184 4.05 -21.43 -2.79
CA LYS A 184 4.33 -20.11 -2.24
C LYS A 184 4.45 -20.10 -0.71
N ILE A 185 3.70 -20.96 -0.03
CA ILE A 185 3.79 -21.13 1.43
C ILE A 185 5.12 -21.84 1.80
N ARG A 186 5.60 -22.77 0.96
CA ARG A 186 6.85 -23.54 1.17
C ARG A 186 8.13 -22.71 1.15
N GLU A 187 8.10 -21.53 0.52
CA GLU A 187 9.22 -20.57 0.58
C GLU A 187 9.49 -20.06 2.01
N TYR A 188 8.48 -20.11 2.90
CA TYR A 188 8.53 -19.46 4.22
C TYR A 188 8.16 -20.39 5.39
N ARG A 189 7.40 -21.47 5.14
CA ARG A 189 7.05 -22.48 6.15
C ARG A 189 7.75 -23.81 5.91
N LYS A 190 8.21 -24.44 7.00
CA LYS A 190 8.77 -25.80 7.00
C LYS A 190 7.70 -26.87 6.75
N SER A 191 6.48 -26.64 7.23
CA SER A 191 5.30 -27.48 7.02
C SER A 191 4.21 -26.72 6.26
N PRO A 192 4.39 -26.41 4.96
CA PRO A 192 3.39 -25.64 4.23
C PRO A 192 2.05 -26.38 4.13
N GLU A 193 2.06 -27.72 4.13
CA GLU A 193 0.85 -28.56 4.12
C GLU A 193 -0.06 -28.31 5.33
N GLU A 194 0.48 -27.89 6.48
CA GLU A 194 -0.31 -27.57 7.67
C GLU A 194 -1.24 -26.36 7.46
N ALA A 195 -0.96 -25.49 6.48
CA ALA A 195 -1.79 -24.32 6.16
C ALA A 195 -3.15 -24.68 5.54
N LEU A 196 -3.29 -25.89 4.98
CA LEU A 196 -4.50 -26.34 4.30
C LEU A 196 -5.17 -27.50 5.06
N GLU A 197 -6.45 -27.72 4.79
CA GLU A 197 -7.15 -28.95 5.11
C GLU A 197 -7.90 -29.44 3.87
N ILE A 198 -7.82 -30.75 3.59
CA ILE A 198 -8.40 -31.37 2.39
C ILE A 198 -9.47 -32.37 2.83
N LYS A 199 -10.70 -32.21 2.34
CA LYS A 199 -11.84 -33.10 2.66
C LYS A 199 -12.49 -33.54 1.36
N GLY A 200 -12.04 -34.66 0.81
CA GLY A 200 -12.47 -35.11 -0.52
C GLY A 200 -12.08 -34.09 -1.60
N ASN A 201 -13.06 -33.57 -2.33
CA ASN A 201 -12.93 -32.51 -3.33
C ASN A 201 -12.90 -31.08 -2.73
N GLU A 202 -12.97 -30.93 -1.41
CA GLU A 202 -12.94 -29.63 -0.72
C GLU A 202 -11.52 -29.26 -0.25
N ILE A 203 -11.16 -27.98 -0.40
CA ILE A 203 -9.93 -27.37 0.16
C ILE A 203 -10.31 -26.22 1.08
N TYR A 204 -9.76 -26.22 2.29
CA TYR A 204 -9.92 -25.17 3.29
C TYR A 204 -8.56 -24.51 3.59
N ILE A 205 -8.52 -23.17 3.65
CA ILE A 205 -7.34 -22.39 4.07
C ILE A 205 -7.48 -22.05 5.56
N LYS A 206 -6.52 -22.45 6.40
CA LYS A 206 -6.61 -22.29 7.87
C LYS A 206 -6.33 -20.87 8.37
N SER A 207 -7.01 -20.48 9.44
CA SER A 207 -6.90 -19.17 10.09
C SER A 207 -5.50 -18.84 10.63
N ASN A 208 -4.72 -19.87 10.94
CA ASN A 208 -3.36 -19.75 11.44
C ASN A 208 -2.29 -19.62 10.35
N VAL A 209 -2.66 -19.59 9.05
CA VAL A 209 -1.66 -19.42 7.98
C VAL A 209 -0.99 -18.04 8.04
N PHE A 210 -1.77 -17.00 8.33
CA PHE A 210 -1.29 -15.63 8.52
C PHE A 210 -1.10 -15.28 10.01
N ASP A 211 -0.58 -16.20 10.83
CA ASP A 211 -0.06 -15.91 12.19
C ASP A 211 1.46 -15.63 12.21
N GLU A 212 2.15 -15.85 11.09
CA GLU A 212 3.58 -15.60 10.94
C GLU A 212 3.85 -14.28 10.21
N ILE A 213 4.48 -13.35 10.93
CA ILE A 213 4.90 -12.04 10.42
C ILE A 213 5.80 -12.17 9.20
N GLU A 214 6.75 -13.11 9.20
CA GLU A 214 7.66 -13.33 8.08
C GLU A 214 6.91 -13.74 6.79
N PHE A 215 5.92 -14.62 6.90
CA PHE A 215 5.11 -15.03 5.76
C PHE A 215 4.26 -13.88 5.21
N ILE A 216 3.64 -13.08 6.08
CA ILE A 216 2.91 -11.87 5.67
C ILE A 216 3.86 -10.90 4.96
N ASN A 217 4.98 -10.55 5.60
CA ASN A 217 5.98 -9.62 5.09
C ASN A 217 6.47 -10.00 3.69
N ASN A 218 6.71 -11.29 3.45
CA ASN A 218 7.25 -11.73 2.16
C ASN A 218 6.20 -11.72 1.03
N ILE A 219 4.89 -11.84 1.35
CA ILE A 219 3.81 -11.51 0.40
C ILE A 219 3.81 -10.01 0.07
N VAL A 220 3.91 -9.15 1.09
CA VAL A 220 3.90 -7.69 0.88
C VAL A 220 5.10 -7.27 0.02
N LYS A 221 6.30 -7.75 0.38
CA LYS A 221 7.56 -7.50 -0.33
C LYS A 221 7.55 -7.95 -1.79
N GLU A 222 7.03 -9.14 -2.09
CA GLU A 222 6.88 -9.59 -3.48
C GLU A 222 5.91 -8.68 -4.25
N THR A 223 4.77 -8.34 -3.65
CA THR A 223 3.75 -7.49 -4.28
C THR A 223 4.29 -6.07 -4.53
N SER A 224 4.92 -5.44 -3.54
CA SER A 224 5.61 -4.14 -3.68
C SER A 224 6.77 -4.19 -4.67
N MET A 225 7.49 -5.31 -4.77
CA MET A 225 8.51 -5.49 -5.80
C MET A 225 7.90 -5.53 -7.20
N ILE A 226 6.79 -6.25 -7.43
CA ILE A 226 6.13 -6.33 -8.75
C ILE A 226 5.51 -4.97 -9.14
N GLU A 227 4.89 -4.26 -8.20
CA GLU A 227 4.39 -2.88 -8.38
C GLU A 227 5.47 -1.96 -8.98
N TYR A 228 6.67 -2.00 -8.40
CA TYR A 228 7.81 -1.16 -8.85
C TYR A 228 8.42 -1.62 -10.18
N ARG A 229 8.01 -2.78 -10.72
CA ARG A 229 8.27 -3.20 -12.11
C ARG A 229 7.23 -2.61 -13.07
N ALA A 230 5.96 -2.56 -12.66
CA ALA A 230 4.88 -1.98 -13.47
C ALA A 230 5.11 -0.50 -13.80
N PHE A 231 5.98 0.19 -13.04
CA PHE A 231 6.50 1.51 -13.36
C PHE A 231 7.27 1.58 -14.71
N GLU A 232 7.49 0.46 -15.42
CA GLU A 232 7.95 0.44 -16.81
C GLU A 232 6.86 0.83 -17.84
N VAL A 233 5.60 0.47 -17.60
CA VAL A 233 4.63 0.20 -18.69
C VAL A 233 3.73 1.41 -19.05
N SER A 234 4.07 2.62 -18.59
CA SER A 234 3.30 3.81 -18.96
C SER A 234 3.60 4.24 -20.41
N ASN A 235 2.88 3.64 -21.35
CA ASN A 235 2.34 4.43 -22.46
C ASN A 235 1.61 5.64 -21.86
N ILE A 236 1.59 6.76 -22.58
CA ILE A 236 0.95 8.01 -22.12
C ILE A 236 -0.56 7.81 -21.91
N ASP A 237 -1.12 6.75 -22.50
CA ASP A 237 -2.52 6.36 -22.47
C ASP A 237 -2.97 5.60 -21.19
N ASP A 238 -2.04 5.26 -20.27
CA ASP A 238 -2.38 4.72 -18.94
C ASP A 238 -2.19 5.79 -17.84
N PRO A 239 -3.27 6.41 -17.32
CA PRO A 239 -3.19 7.40 -16.26
C PRO A 239 -2.89 6.80 -14.87
N LEU A 240 -3.13 5.50 -14.63
CA LEU A 240 -3.03 4.91 -13.28
C LEU A 240 -1.59 4.59 -12.90
N SER A 241 -0.78 4.01 -13.79
CA SER A 241 0.66 3.86 -13.52
C SER A 241 1.40 5.20 -13.50
N VAL A 242 0.84 6.25 -14.12
CA VAL A 242 1.35 7.63 -14.06
C VAL A 242 1.13 8.23 -12.66
N ASP A 243 -0.08 8.19 -12.11
CA ASP A 243 -0.38 8.68 -10.75
C ASP A 243 0.54 8.06 -9.68
N ARG A 244 0.82 6.75 -9.79
CA ARG A 244 1.64 6.03 -8.80
C ARG A 244 3.12 6.43 -8.81
N LYS A 245 3.66 6.79 -9.98
CA LYS A 245 5.02 7.35 -10.11
C LYS A 245 5.12 8.73 -9.47
N PHE A 246 4.04 9.51 -9.50
CA PHE A 246 4.01 10.83 -8.88
C PHE A 246 4.02 10.78 -7.34
N LEU A 247 3.60 9.68 -6.69
CA LEU A 247 3.58 9.61 -5.22
C LEU A 247 4.99 9.63 -4.58
N PRO A 248 5.98 8.83 -5.03
CA PRO A 248 7.37 9.01 -4.57
C PRO A 248 7.96 10.38 -4.98
N VAL A 249 7.60 10.93 -6.14
CA VAL A 249 8.04 12.28 -6.55
C VAL A 249 7.52 13.34 -5.59
N ASP A 250 6.22 13.35 -5.27
CA ASP A 250 5.64 14.32 -4.35
C ASP A 250 6.16 14.13 -2.91
N LEU A 251 6.46 12.90 -2.49
CA LEU A 251 7.17 12.62 -1.24
C LEU A 251 8.55 13.30 -1.22
N PHE A 252 9.29 13.24 -2.32
CA PHE A 252 10.58 13.93 -2.48
C PHE A 252 10.44 15.46 -2.56
N CYS A 253 9.36 15.98 -3.16
CA CYS A 253 8.99 17.39 -3.14
C CYS A 253 8.70 17.88 -1.70
N LYS A 254 7.80 17.21 -0.97
CA LYS A 254 7.45 17.57 0.41
C LYS A 254 8.65 17.44 1.36
N ALA A 255 9.58 16.52 1.08
CA ALA A 255 10.84 16.39 1.79
C ALA A 255 11.82 17.57 1.56
N GLY A 256 11.52 18.49 0.62
CA GLY A 256 12.32 19.68 0.35
C GLY A 256 13.44 19.48 -0.68
N THR A 257 13.38 18.41 -1.49
CA THR A 257 14.27 18.24 -2.65
C THR A 257 13.62 18.81 -3.92
N SER A 258 14.41 19.05 -4.97
CA SER A 258 13.90 19.56 -6.25
C SER A 258 13.45 18.48 -7.25
N VAL A 259 13.30 17.20 -6.86
CA VAL A 259 12.85 16.13 -7.78
C VAL A 259 11.48 16.47 -8.39
N ASN A 260 11.32 16.32 -9.70
CA ASN A 260 10.02 16.45 -10.38
C ASN A 260 9.64 15.21 -11.22
N ASN A 261 10.51 14.20 -11.31
CA ASN A 261 10.32 13.02 -12.14
C ASN A 261 11.16 11.84 -11.61
N ILE A 262 10.81 10.62 -12.00
CA ILE A 262 11.60 9.41 -11.75
C ILE A 262 11.87 8.72 -13.09
N MET A 263 13.15 8.57 -13.42
CA MET A 263 13.60 7.93 -14.65
C MET A 263 13.99 6.47 -14.38
N ARG A 264 13.29 5.53 -15.02
CA ARG A 264 13.67 4.11 -15.05
C ARG A 264 14.86 3.91 -15.98
N VAL A 265 15.91 3.25 -15.52
CA VAL A 265 17.15 3.01 -16.27
C VAL A 265 17.56 1.54 -16.19
N PRO A 266 17.83 0.85 -17.31
CA PRO A 266 18.31 -0.52 -17.30
C PRO A 266 19.73 -0.62 -16.74
N CYS A 267 19.93 -1.59 -15.86
CA CYS A 267 21.23 -2.03 -15.37
C CYS A 267 21.93 -2.93 -16.40
N SER A 268 23.25 -2.98 -16.35
CA SER A 268 24.04 -3.86 -17.22
C SER A 268 23.98 -5.30 -16.69
N ASP A 269 23.39 -6.21 -17.47
CA ASP A 269 23.30 -7.66 -17.19
C ASP A 269 24.66 -8.27 -16.79
N LYS A 270 25.76 -7.74 -17.32
CA LYS A 270 27.15 -8.15 -17.04
C LYS A 270 27.60 -7.81 -15.62
N ARG A 271 27.08 -6.72 -15.03
CA ARG A 271 27.47 -6.18 -13.73
C ARG A 271 26.51 -6.62 -12.61
N ARG A 272 25.26 -6.94 -12.93
CA ARG A 272 24.21 -7.36 -11.96
C ARG A 272 23.45 -8.62 -12.44
N PRO A 273 24.09 -9.80 -12.53
CA PRO A 273 23.45 -11.03 -13.02
C PRO A 273 22.38 -11.62 -12.07
N ASP A 274 22.21 -11.07 -10.87
CA ASP A 274 21.11 -11.39 -9.96
C ASP A 274 19.78 -10.71 -10.35
N TYR A 275 19.83 -9.60 -11.10
CA TYR A 275 18.66 -8.87 -11.61
C TYR A 275 17.93 -9.71 -12.66
N LEU A 276 18.70 -10.28 -13.59
CA LEU A 276 18.27 -11.34 -14.52
C LEU A 276 17.53 -12.49 -13.80
N LYS A 277 18.06 -12.98 -12.67
CA LYS A 277 17.46 -14.08 -11.91
C LYS A 277 16.17 -13.70 -11.20
N LYS A 278 16.01 -12.42 -10.82
CA LYS A 278 14.80 -11.88 -10.17
C LYS A 278 13.73 -11.45 -11.17
N GLY A 279 14.07 -11.24 -12.45
CA GLY A 279 13.15 -10.77 -13.49
C GLY A 279 12.84 -9.27 -13.42
N GLU A 280 13.74 -8.46 -12.86
CA GLU A 280 13.72 -7.00 -12.92
C GLU A 280 15.13 -6.55 -13.27
N LYS A 281 15.28 -5.65 -14.25
CA LYS A 281 16.55 -5.24 -14.85
C LYS A 281 16.92 -3.78 -14.61
N SER A 282 16.15 -3.03 -13.83
CA SER A 282 16.26 -1.57 -13.77
C SER A 282 16.40 -1.00 -12.36
N ILE A 283 16.82 0.26 -12.32
CA ILE A 283 16.75 1.15 -11.16
C ILE A 283 15.85 2.34 -11.49
N LEU A 284 15.28 2.95 -10.44
CA LEU A 284 14.51 4.19 -10.55
C LEU A 284 15.36 5.35 -10.01
N ILE A 285 15.74 6.27 -10.90
CA ILE A 285 16.57 7.44 -10.57
C ILE A 285 15.64 8.65 -10.36
N PRO A 286 15.55 9.24 -9.15
CA PRO A 286 14.86 10.51 -8.94
C PRO A 286 15.65 11.65 -9.59
N VAL A 287 14.98 12.47 -10.39
CA VAL A 287 15.60 13.57 -11.14
C VAL A 287 14.75 14.84 -11.12
N PHE A 288 15.39 15.99 -11.26
CA PHE A 288 14.74 17.17 -11.82
C PHE A 288 15.00 17.21 -13.33
N LYS A 289 13.94 17.07 -14.11
CA LYS A 289 13.96 17.23 -15.56
C LYS A 289 13.65 18.69 -15.92
N CYS A 290 14.61 19.35 -16.57
CA CYS A 290 14.45 20.67 -17.16
C CYS A 290 13.70 20.60 -18.51
N SER A 291 13.20 21.75 -18.97
CA SER A 291 12.49 21.91 -20.26
C SER A 291 13.35 21.68 -21.51
N ASN A 292 14.67 21.58 -21.36
CA ASN A 292 15.66 21.33 -22.41
C ASN A 292 16.26 19.91 -22.33
N ASP A 293 15.52 18.95 -21.77
CA ASP A 293 15.96 17.56 -21.46
C ASP A 293 17.20 17.44 -20.55
N HIS A 294 17.70 18.54 -19.99
CA HIS A 294 18.77 18.47 -18.98
C HIS A 294 18.26 17.81 -17.69
N LEU A 295 19.03 16.85 -17.18
CA LEU A 295 18.72 16.09 -15.97
C LEU A 295 19.65 16.53 -14.84
N ILE A 296 19.05 17.04 -13.76
CA ILE A 296 19.76 17.26 -12.49
C ILE A 296 19.46 16.06 -11.58
N LEU A 297 20.51 15.37 -11.15
CA LEU A 297 20.43 14.26 -10.19
C LEU A 297 20.33 14.80 -8.76
N LEU A 298 19.79 13.99 -7.85
CA LEU A 298 19.94 14.22 -6.41
C LEU A 298 21.42 14.31 -6.02
N LYS A 299 21.76 15.30 -5.19
CA LYS A 299 23.05 15.35 -4.49
C LYS A 299 23.09 14.27 -3.40
N ARG A 300 24.31 13.95 -2.96
CA ARG A 300 24.55 13.00 -1.88
C ARG A 300 23.79 13.40 -0.60
N GLU A 301 23.81 14.68 -0.24
CA GLU A 301 23.21 15.21 0.98
C GLU A 301 21.68 15.12 0.95
N GLU A 302 21.08 15.25 -0.24
CA GLU A 302 19.64 15.11 -0.46
C GLU A 302 19.23 13.63 -0.38
N ALA A 303 19.99 12.72 -0.99
CA ALA A 303 19.78 11.28 -0.85
C ALA A 303 19.94 10.79 0.60
N GLU A 304 20.99 11.27 1.30
CA GLU A 304 21.19 11.00 2.72
C GLU A 304 20.10 11.62 3.62
N HIS A 305 19.40 12.67 3.20
CA HIS A 305 18.22 13.20 3.91
C HIS A 305 16.99 12.32 3.66
N LEU A 306 16.74 11.93 2.41
CA LEU A 306 15.63 11.04 2.04
C LEU A 306 15.75 9.66 2.71
N ASN A 307 16.94 9.06 2.78
CA ASN A 307 17.17 7.79 3.49
C ASN A 307 16.81 7.89 4.99
N LYS A 308 16.98 9.06 5.62
CA LYS A 308 16.56 9.30 7.02
C LYS A 308 15.03 9.39 7.18
N ILE A 309 14.29 9.77 6.15
CA ILE A 309 12.81 9.75 6.13
C ILE A 309 12.29 8.31 5.94
N PHE A 310 12.95 7.51 5.10
CA PHE A 310 12.67 6.09 4.95
C PHE A 310 13.04 5.28 6.20
N GLY A 311 14.13 5.65 6.88
CA GLY A 311 14.68 4.92 8.02
C GLY A 311 15.69 3.83 7.63
N MET A 312 16.05 3.74 6.34
CA MET A 312 17.06 2.84 5.78
C MET A 312 17.61 3.41 4.47
N ASP A 313 18.73 2.86 3.98
CA ASP A 313 19.33 3.28 2.72
C ASP A 313 18.56 2.75 1.51
N VAL A 314 17.52 3.50 1.11
CA VAL A 314 16.72 3.31 -0.10
C VAL A 314 17.48 3.82 -1.33
N LEU A 315 18.01 5.04 -1.26
CA LEU A 315 18.73 5.70 -2.34
C LEU A 315 20.22 5.46 -2.16
N ASN A 316 20.75 4.51 -2.92
CA ASN A 316 22.16 4.13 -2.92
C ASN A 316 22.84 4.67 -4.17
N ASN A 317 24.16 4.90 -4.16
CA ASN A 317 24.88 5.17 -5.40
C ASN A 317 24.96 3.88 -6.23
N MET A 318 24.25 3.88 -7.35
CA MET A 318 24.12 2.75 -8.28
C MET A 318 24.66 3.08 -9.68
N GLU A 319 25.54 4.08 -9.81
CA GLU A 319 26.16 4.43 -11.10
C GLU A 319 26.83 3.21 -11.75
N ASP A 320 27.57 2.43 -10.95
CA ASP A 320 28.20 1.19 -11.40
C ASP A 320 27.23 0.07 -11.82
N CYS A 321 25.94 0.19 -11.55
CA CYS A 321 24.94 -0.79 -12.00
C CYS A 321 24.45 -0.49 -13.42
N VAL A 322 24.51 0.78 -13.86
CA VAL A 322 24.03 1.22 -15.18
C VAL A 322 25.04 0.84 -16.27
N ASP A 323 24.56 0.61 -17.49
CA ASP A 323 25.45 0.36 -18.63
C ASP A 323 26.15 1.66 -19.09
N GLU A 324 27.45 1.57 -19.41
CA GLU A 324 28.29 2.71 -19.77
C GLU A 324 27.76 3.47 -21.00
N ILE A 325 27.18 2.75 -21.97
CA ILE A 325 26.55 3.38 -23.15
C ILE A 325 25.35 4.26 -22.74
N VAL A 326 24.61 3.84 -21.71
CA VAL A 326 23.47 4.59 -21.17
C VAL A 326 23.94 5.77 -20.31
N LEU A 327 24.98 5.59 -19.47
CA LEU A 327 25.62 6.67 -18.72
C LEU A 327 26.14 7.79 -19.63
N LEU A 328 26.80 7.43 -20.74
CA LEU A 328 27.30 8.38 -21.74
C LEU A 328 26.15 9.06 -22.49
N LYS A 329 25.16 8.30 -22.97
CA LYS A 329 24.00 8.84 -23.71
C LYS A 329 23.17 9.83 -22.90
N LEU A 330 23.04 9.61 -21.59
CA LEU A 330 22.31 10.48 -20.67
C LEU A 330 23.20 11.55 -20.01
N GLY A 331 24.51 11.55 -20.28
CA GLY A 331 25.47 12.49 -19.68
C GLY A 331 25.57 12.39 -18.16
N LEU A 332 25.46 11.17 -17.60
CA LEU A 332 25.42 10.91 -16.15
C LEU A 332 26.75 10.39 -15.57
N SER A 333 27.71 10.01 -16.40
CA SER A 333 29.02 9.50 -15.99
C SER A 333 29.78 10.47 -15.07
N GLY A 334 30.36 9.94 -13.99
CA GLY A 334 31.17 10.66 -13.00
C GLY A 334 30.39 11.49 -11.99
N LYS A 335 29.06 11.33 -11.87
CA LYS A 335 28.20 12.19 -11.03
C LYS A 335 27.73 11.55 -9.72
N GLY A 336 27.75 10.23 -9.61
CA GLY A 336 27.01 9.47 -8.60
C GLY A 336 25.51 9.44 -8.92
N ILE A 337 24.93 8.24 -8.93
CA ILE A 337 23.51 8.02 -9.27
C ILE A 337 22.79 7.45 -8.06
N TYR A 338 22.18 8.31 -7.25
CA TYR A 338 21.39 7.92 -6.09
C TYR A 338 20.01 7.42 -6.54
N ALA A 339 19.79 6.11 -6.47
CA ALA A 339 18.62 5.46 -7.08
C ALA A 339 17.97 4.41 -6.17
N ILE A 340 16.69 4.11 -6.45
CA ILE A 340 15.90 3.07 -5.82
C ILE A 340 16.16 1.74 -6.55
N ASP A 341 16.51 0.70 -5.80
CA ASP A 341 16.76 -0.64 -6.32
C ASP A 341 15.46 -1.47 -6.43
N CYS A 342 14.86 -1.52 -7.62
CA CYS A 342 13.64 -2.31 -7.86
C CYS A 342 13.84 -3.82 -7.77
N ALA A 343 15.08 -4.31 -7.81
CA ALA A 343 15.39 -5.72 -7.59
C ALA A 343 15.64 -6.05 -6.10
N ASN A 344 15.53 -5.07 -5.19
CA ASN A 344 15.60 -5.28 -3.75
C ASN A 344 14.19 -5.18 -3.10
N PRO A 345 13.60 -6.31 -2.69
CA PRO A 345 12.25 -6.33 -2.13
C PRO A 345 12.11 -5.58 -0.79
N ASP A 346 13.19 -5.43 -0.01
CA ASP A 346 13.15 -4.65 1.23
C ASP A 346 13.08 -3.14 0.94
N ILE A 347 13.74 -2.69 -0.14
CA ILE A 347 13.72 -1.29 -0.58
C ILE A 347 12.35 -0.95 -1.18
N THR A 348 11.81 -1.74 -2.10
CA THR A 348 10.49 -1.44 -2.71
C THR A 348 9.36 -1.45 -1.68
N TYR A 349 9.37 -2.42 -0.75
CA TYR A 349 8.49 -2.44 0.42
C TYR A 349 8.63 -1.17 1.27
N CYS A 350 9.86 -0.72 1.56
CA CYS A 350 10.10 0.48 2.35
C CYS A 350 9.52 1.74 1.68
N VAL A 351 9.78 1.94 0.38
CA VAL A 351 9.26 3.12 -0.35
C VAL A 351 7.75 3.10 -0.42
N MET A 352 7.14 1.97 -0.79
CA MET A 352 5.68 1.83 -0.87
C MET A 352 5.02 2.08 0.48
N ASN A 353 5.52 1.46 1.56
CA ASN A 353 5.01 1.68 2.91
C ASN A 353 5.20 3.13 3.38
N LYS A 354 6.33 3.78 3.06
CA LYS A 354 6.58 5.17 3.46
C LYS A 354 5.66 6.16 2.74
N VAL A 355 5.39 5.94 1.46
CA VAL A 355 4.36 6.68 0.69
C VAL A 355 2.99 6.54 1.36
N ILE A 356 2.56 5.30 1.62
CA ILE A 356 1.26 4.99 2.25
C ILE A 356 1.13 5.64 3.64
N GLU A 357 2.14 5.52 4.51
CA GLU A 357 2.17 6.17 5.84
C GLU A 357 2.09 7.71 5.76
N SER A 358 2.68 8.29 4.72
CA SER A 358 2.74 9.74 4.49
C SER A 358 1.51 10.31 3.76
N SER A 359 0.55 9.47 3.35
CA SER A 359 -0.56 9.89 2.49
C SER A 359 -1.85 10.21 3.25
N VAL A 360 -2.66 11.10 2.66
CA VAL A 360 -4.11 11.23 2.87
C VAL A 360 -4.87 10.70 1.64
N ILE A 361 -6.13 10.33 1.83
CA ILE A 361 -7.09 10.17 0.73
C ILE A 361 -7.57 11.56 0.30
N ASN A 362 -7.61 11.85 -1.00
CA ASN A 362 -8.14 13.10 -1.57
C ASN A 362 -9.59 12.95 -2.08
N GLU A 363 -10.16 14.03 -2.64
CA GLU A 363 -11.54 14.01 -3.18
C GLU A 363 -11.74 13.09 -4.40
N ASP A 364 -10.70 12.81 -5.20
CA ASP A 364 -10.72 11.80 -6.28
C ASP A 364 -10.62 10.35 -5.76
N TYR A 365 -10.51 10.18 -4.44
CA TYR A 365 -10.25 8.92 -3.74
C TYR A 365 -8.92 8.26 -4.13
N LYS A 366 -7.93 9.10 -4.46
CA LYS A 366 -6.52 8.76 -4.67
C LYS A 366 -5.68 9.08 -3.43
N LEU A 367 -4.42 8.64 -3.42
CA LEU A 367 -3.44 9.09 -2.42
C LEU A 367 -2.91 10.49 -2.78
N SER A 368 -2.62 11.29 -1.76
CA SER A 368 -1.89 12.56 -1.85
C SER A 368 -0.96 12.69 -0.64
N ILE A 369 0.26 13.21 -0.80
CA ILE A 369 1.24 13.27 0.30
C ILE A 369 0.93 14.46 1.23
N ASP A 370 0.60 14.15 2.48
CA ASP A 370 0.28 15.12 3.53
C ASP A 370 1.56 15.77 4.05
N PRO A 371 1.83 17.07 3.79
CA PRO A 371 3.10 17.70 4.17
C PRO A 371 3.37 17.64 5.67
N ALA A 372 2.32 17.57 6.50
CA ALA A 372 2.42 17.42 7.95
C ALA A 372 3.03 16.08 8.41
N ARG A 373 3.21 15.11 7.51
CA ARG A 373 3.79 13.78 7.78
C ARG A 373 5.22 13.61 7.30
N VAL A 374 5.70 14.50 6.43
CA VAL A 374 7.01 14.40 5.79
C VAL A 374 7.99 15.36 6.48
N PRO A 375 9.05 14.88 7.14
CA PRO A 375 10.07 15.74 7.74
C PRO A 375 10.90 16.49 6.68
N ALA A 376 10.43 17.67 6.27
CA ALA A 376 11.09 18.51 5.28
C ALA A 376 12.54 18.86 5.68
N MET A 377 13.44 18.92 4.69
CA MET A 377 14.82 19.31 4.92
C MET A 377 14.86 20.75 5.43
N LYS A 378 15.61 20.99 6.51
CA LYS A 378 15.83 22.35 6.99
C LYS A 378 16.55 23.14 5.88
N PRO A 379 16.12 24.37 5.55
CA PRO A 379 16.87 25.22 4.64
C PRO A 379 18.31 25.33 5.13
N GLN A 380 19.27 25.01 4.26
CA GLN A 380 20.66 25.32 4.56
C GLN A 380 20.78 26.84 4.61
N THR A 381 20.83 27.38 5.83
CA THR A 381 21.16 28.79 6.04
C THR A 381 22.61 28.95 5.60
N LEU A 382 22.80 29.38 4.36
CA LEU A 382 24.06 29.95 3.91
C LEU A 382 24.34 31.13 4.85
N ALA A 383 25.23 30.91 5.82
CA ALA A 383 25.79 32.00 6.60
C ALA A 383 26.35 32.99 5.59
N PRO A 384 26.02 34.30 5.69
CA PRO A 384 26.54 35.28 4.75
C PRO A 384 28.06 35.18 4.82
N SER A 385 28.68 34.91 3.67
CA SER A 385 30.13 34.82 3.57
C SER A 385 30.72 36.14 4.05
N GLU A 386 31.51 36.10 5.12
CA GLU A 386 32.40 37.21 5.50
C GLU A 386 33.52 37.33 4.45
N GLU A 387 33.14 37.71 3.24
CA GLU A 387 34.04 38.17 2.20
C GLU A 387 34.65 39.48 2.71
N LYS A 388 35.80 39.36 3.37
CA LYS A 388 36.58 40.47 3.88
C LYS A 388 37.17 41.23 2.71
N VAL A 389 36.35 42.08 2.09
CA VAL A 389 36.76 43.11 1.14
C VAL A 389 37.71 44.05 1.87
N GLY A 390 39.01 43.78 1.75
CA GLY A 390 40.06 44.63 2.25
C GLY A 390 39.99 45.98 1.55
N THR A 391 39.53 47.00 2.28
CA THR A 391 39.53 48.39 1.82
C THR A 391 40.63 49.12 2.59
N ASP A 392 41.72 49.44 1.89
CA ASP A 392 42.81 50.24 2.45
C ASP A 392 42.30 51.65 2.78
N GLY A 393 42.27 51.98 4.07
CA GLY A 393 42.02 53.34 4.53
C GLY A 393 43.31 54.17 4.55
N PRO A 394 43.18 55.51 4.44
CA PRO A 394 43.91 56.31 5.41
C PRO A 394 43.12 57.49 6.03
N SER A 395 43.23 57.56 7.36
CA SER A 395 43.35 58.79 8.17
C SER A 395 42.11 59.58 8.66
N ALA A 396 42.37 60.32 9.75
CA ALA A 396 41.68 61.49 10.30
C ALA A 396 40.48 61.34 11.28
N ASP A 397 40.84 61.09 12.55
CA ASP A 397 40.34 61.72 13.79
C ASP A 397 38.91 62.30 13.94
N SER A 398 38.19 61.75 14.95
CA SER A 398 37.51 62.43 16.08
C SER A 398 36.22 61.70 16.49
N GLY A 399 35.81 61.60 17.76
CA GLY A 399 36.46 61.97 19.02
C GLY A 399 35.52 61.71 20.23
N PHE A 400 36.09 61.60 21.44
CA PHE A 400 35.39 61.52 22.76
C PHE A 400 34.51 60.30 23.11
N ALA A 401 35.17 59.31 23.74
CA ALA A 401 34.94 58.84 25.12
C ALA A 401 33.52 58.65 25.69
N GLY A 402 33.25 57.46 26.28
CA GLY A 402 32.11 57.26 27.20
C GLY A 402 31.82 55.81 27.61
N SER A 403 32.54 55.26 28.61
CA SER A 403 32.22 53.96 29.25
C SER A 403 33.05 53.77 30.53
N PRO A 404 32.69 52.84 31.46
CA PRO A 404 31.43 52.10 31.64
C PRO A 404 30.84 52.31 33.06
N LYS A 405 29.78 51.57 33.44
CA LYS A 405 29.67 50.97 34.80
C LYS A 405 28.55 49.94 34.97
N ASN A 406 28.84 48.90 35.75
CA ASN A 406 27.89 47.92 36.25
C ASN A 406 27.13 48.45 37.47
N SER A 407 25.93 47.91 37.74
CA SER A 407 25.47 47.66 39.12
C SER A 407 24.50 46.48 39.15
N VAL A 408 24.36 45.86 40.33
CA VAL A 408 23.57 44.65 40.59
C VAL A 408 22.74 44.89 41.85
N ILE A 409 21.72 44.05 42.10
CA ILE A 409 20.93 43.91 43.35
C ILE A 409 19.69 44.84 43.44
N GLY A 410 18.52 44.23 43.61
CA GLY A 410 17.27 44.88 44.02
C GLY A 410 16.14 43.86 44.18
N LYS A 411 15.60 43.69 45.41
CA LYS A 411 14.52 42.73 45.73
C LYS A 411 13.15 43.41 45.83
N SER A 412 12.08 42.69 45.54
CA SER A 412 10.80 42.81 46.25
C SER A 412 9.98 41.51 46.14
N HIS A 413 9.11 41.25 47.14
CA HIS A 413 8.29 40.03 47.23
C HIS A 413 6.83 40.29 46.80
N ASN A 414 6.19 39.29 46.20
CA ASN A 414 4.91 38.68 46.62
C ASN A 414 4.50 37.57 45.63
N GLY A 415 3.79 36.49 45.99
CA GLY A 415 3.42 36.06 47.34
C GLY A 415 1.95 35.64 47.49
N ASN A 416 1.57 34.44 47.05
CA ASN A 416 0.50 33.67 47.71
C ASN A 416 0.50 32.17 47.34
N SER A 417 -0.17 31.33 48.15
CA SER A 417 -0.03 29.86 48.06
C SER A 417 -1.18 29.03 48.69
N SER A 418 -1.70 28.05 47.95
CA SER A 418 -2.48 26.87 48.41
C SER A 418 -2.68 25.93 47.21
N LYS A 419 -2.43 24.61 47.18
CA LYS A 419 -2.00 23.57 48.14
C LYS A 419 -3.08 22.92 49.04
N PHE A 420 -3.25 21.60 48.83
CA PHE A 420 -4.15 20.64 49.51
C PHE A 420 -5.66 20.83 49.20
N LEU A 421 -6.53 19.80 49.23
CA LEU A 421 -6.46 18.44 49.80
C LEU A 421 -6.89 17.32 48.81
N ARG A 422 -6.44 16.07 49.07
CA ARG A 422 -7.19 14.83 48.76
C ARG A 422 -8.04 14.46 49.98
N PRO A 423 -9.12 13.69 49.78
CA PRO A 423 -9.31 12.48 50.59
C PRO A 423 -9.50 11.24 49.71
N ASP A 424 -8.96 10.10 50.16
CA ASP A 424 -9.29 8.78 49.61
C ASP A 424 -10.56 8.23 50.31
N TYR A 425 -11.27 7.28 49.70
CA TYR A 425 -12.39 6.57 50.34
C TYR A 425 -12.37 5.08 49.98
N TYR A 426 -12.65 4.22 50.97
CA TYR A 426 -12.64 2.75 50.85
C TYR A 426 -14.01 2.20 50.43
N GLY A 427 -14.01 1.01 49.84
CA GLY A 427 -15.23 0.24 49.53
C GLY A 427 -14.93 -1.14 48.97
N GLU A 428 -14.74 -2.13 49.85
CA GLU A 428 -14.69 -3.55 49.43
C GLU A 428 -16.10 -4.09 49.16
N GLY A 429 -16.22 -5.00 48.19
CA GLY A 429 -17.44 -5.79 47.95
C GLY A 429 -17.08 -7.10 47.25
N LYS A 430 -17.46 -8.24 47.83
CA LYS A 430 -17.27 -9.60 47.27
C LYS A 430 -18.61 -10.25 46.99
N GLY A 431 -18.60 -11.21 46.06
CA GLY A 431 -19.75 -12.04 45.68
C GLY A 431 -20.39 -11.56 44.37
N GLY A 432 -20.88 -12.45 43.51
CA GLY A 432 -20.86 -13.92 43.58
C GLY A 432 -21.46 -14.52 42.31
N ASP A 433 -21.24 -15.81 42.08
CA ASP A 433 -21.86 -16.53 40.96
C ASP A 433 -23.38 -16.64 41.13
N ASP A 434 -24.14 -16.71 40.03
CA ASP A 434 -24.89 -17.94 39.72
C ASP A 434 -25.40 -18.02 38.26
N VAL A 435 -25.92 -19.20 37.89
CA VAL A 435 -26.37 -19.59 36.56
C VAL A 435 -27.90 -19.58 36.44
N SER A 436 -28.43 -19.14 35.30
CA SER A 436 -29.74 -19.64 34.83
C SER A 436 -29.85 -19.67 33.30
N ALA A 437 -30.03 -20.87 32.75
CA ALA A 437 -30.39 -21.06 31.34
C ALA A 437 -31.92 -20.96 31.13
N LYS A 438 -32.36 -20.87 29.87
CA LYS A 438 -33.70 -21.34 29.46
C LYS A 438 -33.78 -21.65 27.97
N ASP A 439 -34.31 -22.83 27.66
CA ASP A 439 -34.46 -23.34 26.29
C ASP A 439 -35.73 -22.82 25.59
N SER A 440 -35.61 -22.59 24.28
CA SER A 440 -36.65 -22.91 23.28
C SER A 440 -36.02 -22.79 21.88
N GLY A 441 -36.01 -23.79 21.00
CA GLY A 441 -36.55 -25.16 21.11
C GLY A 441 -37.59 -25.50 20.03
N PHE A 442 -37.24 -25.35 18.75
CA PHE A 442 -38.04 -25.90 17.63
C PHE A 442 -37.19 -26.18 16.39
N GLY A 443 -37.64 -27.20 15.64
CA GLY A 443 -37.25 -27.59 14.29
C GLY A 443 -38.03 -28.87 13.92
N PRO A 444 -37.76 -29.53 12.78
CA PRO A 444 -37.11 -29.05 11.56
C PRO A 444 -38.11 -28.97 10.38
N SER A 445 -37.85 -28.11 9.39
CA SER A 445 -38.69 -28.00 8.18
C SER A 445 -37.98 -28.53 6.94
N SER A 446 -38.38 -29.72 6.49
CA SER A 446 -37.87 -30.35 5.27
C SER A 446 -38.41 -29.68 4.00
N ALA A 447 -37.54 -29.11 3.16
CA ALA A 447 -37.88 -28.66 1.82
C ALA A 447 -36.83 -29.14 0.81
N ARG A 448 -37.20 -30.13 -0.03
CA ARG A 448 -36.48 -30.44 -1.27
C ARG A 448 -36.98 -29.50 -2.36
N SER A 449 -36.15 -28.57 -2.80
CA SER A 449 -36.35 -27.84 -4.06
C SER A 449 -35.13 -28.07 -4.94
N SER A 450 -35.28 -28.93 -5.94
CA SER A 450 -34.29 -29.09 -7.01
C SER A 450 -34.33 -27.86 -7.92
N PHE A 451 -33.31 -27.02 -7.84
CA PHE A 451 -33.08 -25.97 -8.83
C PHE A 451 -32.20 -26.51 -9.96
N ASN A 452 -32.55 -26.16 -11.20
CA ASN A 452 -31.77 -26.50 -12.38
C ASN A 452 -30.51 -25.65 -12.43
N LYS A 453 -29.45 -26.17 -13.07
CA LYS A 453 -28.27 -25.38 -13.42
C LYS A 453 -28.67 -24.19 -14.32
N PRO A 454 -28.16 -22.97 -14.07
CA PRO A 454 -27.93 -22.00 -15.13
C PRO A 454 -26.81 -22.51 -16.04
N GLU A 455 -26.90 -22.28 -17.36
CA GLU A 455 -25.77 -22.48 -18.28
C GLU A 455 -24.94 -21.19 -18.33
N THR A 456 -23.78 -21.19 -17.67
CA THR A 456 -22.82 -20.08 -17.70
C THR A 456 -22.20 -19.93 -19.08
N THR A 457 -22.83 -19.12 -19.92
CA THR A 457 -22.35 -18.82 -21.28
C THR A 457 -21.40 -17.61 -21.25
N PHE A 458 -20.10 -17.88 -21.36
CA PHE A 458 -19.06 -16.85 -21.47
C PHE A 458 -19.22 -16.03 -22.77
N ASN A 459 -19.88 -14.88 -22.68
CA ASN A 459 -19.99 -13.93 -23.78
C ASN A 459 -18.67 -13.17 -23.98
N GLN A 460 -17.89 -13.57 -25.00
CA GLN A 460 -16.76 -12.78 -25.47
C GLN A 460 -17.24 -11.46 -26.10
N PRO A 461 -16.59 -10.31 -25.85
CA PRO A 461 -16.94 -9.04 -26.49
C PRO A 461 -16.47 -9.03 -27.96
N SER A 462 -17.37 -9.38 -28.87
CA SER A 462 -17.15 -9.31 -30.31
C SER A 462 -16.82 -7.89 -30.79
N ILE A 463 -15.61 -7.68 -31.32
CA ILE A 463 -15.19 -6.41 -31.91
C ILE A 463 -15.94 -6.19 -33.23
N SER A 464 -16.99 -5.36 -33.19
CA SER A 464 -17.75 -4.98 -34.39
C SER A 464 -17.03 -3.90 -35.19
N GLN A 465 -16.57 -4.24 -36.39
CA GLN A 465 -16.13 -3.24 -37.38
C GLN A 465 -17.35 -2.54 -38.00
N PRO A 466 -17.38 -1.20 -38.07
CA PRO A 466 -18.24 -0.47 -39.00
C PRO A 466 -17.50 -0.23 -40.33
N ASP A 467 -18.12 -0.59 -41.45
CA ASP A 467 -17.53 -0.44 -42.78
C ASP A 467 -17.82 0.94 -43.43
N GLN A 468 -17.18 1.17 -44.57
CA GLN A 468 -17.11 2.42 -45.35
C GLN A 468 -18.49 2.96 -45.83
N CYS A 469 -18.67 4.22 -46.28
CA CYS A 469 -17.76 5.33 -46.62
C CYS A 469 -18.45 6.68 -46.24
N SER A 470 -18.13 7.92 -46.67
CA SER A 470 -17.62 8.45 -47.95
C SER A 470 -16.77 9.72 -47.81
N ALA A 471 -15.99 10.02 -48.84
CA ALA A 471 -14.98 11.08 -48.92
C ALA A 471 -15.45 12.56 -49.01
N LYS A 472 -14.60 13.47 -48.52
CA LYS A 472 -14.18 14.66 -49.30
C LYS A 472 -12.77 15.18 -48.92
N LYS A 473 -12.08 15.75 -49.90
CA LYS A 473 -10.64 16.11 -49.89
C LYS A 473 -10.28 17.28 -48.95
N GLN A 474 -9.06 17.26 -48.39
CA GLN A 474 -7.99 18.19 -48.79
C GLN A 474 -6.58 17.68 -48.38
N THR A 475 -5.53 18.40 -48.77
CA THR A 475 -4.15 17.88 -48.97
C THR A 475 -3.05 18.74 -48.33
N SER A 476 -2.02 18.12 -47.74
CA SER A 476 -0.60 18.57 -47.85
C SER A 476 0.36 17.43 -47.41
N THR A 477 1.69 17.61 -47.53
CA THR A 477 2.67 16.50 -47.55
C THR A 477 4.02 16.79 -46.86
N SER A 478 4.49 15.86 -46.02
CA SER A 478 5.91 15.43 -45.89
C SER A 478 5.96 14.17 -45.00
N LYS A 479 6.45 12.98 -45.39
CA LYS A 479 7.72 12.44 -45.97
C LYS A 479 8.83 12.13 -44.95
N LYS A 480 9.22 10.84 -44.94
CA LYS A 480 10.36 10.19 -44.24
C LYS A 480 10.24 10.06 -42.71
N SER A 481 10.70 8.98 -42.09
CA SER A 481 10.93 7.61 -42.59
C SER A 481 10.98 6.64 -41.41
N SER A 482 10.32 5.49 -41.51
CA SER A 482 10.57 4.36 -40.62
C SER A 482 11.87 3.63 -41.00
N CYS A 483 12.53 3.03 -40.01
CA CYS A 483 13.36 1.84 -40.16
C CYS A 483 13.32 1.06 -38.82
N CYS A 484 13.49 -0.26 -38.86
CA CYS A 484 13.08 -1.16 -37.77
C CYS A 484 14.08 -2.30 -37.55
N ILE A 485 14.19 -2.78 -36.30
CA ILE A 485 14.72 -4.09 -35.89
C ILE A 485 16.27 -4.20 -36.11
N LEU A 486 17.11 -4.74 -35.23
CA LEU A 486 16.98 -5.77 -34.18
C LEU A 486 17.21 -5.24 -32.75
#